data_AF-A0A2G2YW45-F1
#
_entry.id   AF-A0A2G2YW45-F1
#
_cell.length_a   1.000
_cell.length_b   1.000
_cell.length_c   1.000
_cell.angle_alpha   90.00
_cell.angle_beta   90.00
_cell.angle_gamma   90.00
#
_symmetry.space_group_name_H-M   'P 1'
#
loop_
_entity.id
_entity.type
_entity.pdbx_description
1 polymer ?
#
loop_
_entity_poly.entity_id
_entity_poly.type
_entity_poly.pdbx_seq_one_letter_code
_entity_poly.pdbx_strand_id
1 'polypeptide(L)'
;MEMFLDARAEEIVEGGMMVLISPQSIERLVRFFGSSLIDLVNEGKLDESLVDSFNVPAYSPSPQDMTKAVEKNDCFSIERIELTYPKSKRVDEANAKALLISLRVALEGVFINHFGSEITEEAFKGLFSKAMKFQHG
;
A
#
# COMPACT_ATOMS: atom_id res chain seq x y z
N MET A 1 9.90 -5.88 -10.82
CA MET A 1 11.24 -5.74 -10.18
C MET A 1 12.33 -5.87 -11.22
N GLU A 2 12.30 -6.90 -12.07
CA GLU A 2 13.23 -7.12 -13.20
C GLU A 2 13.57 -5.85 -14.01
N MET A 3 12.60 -5.25 -14.71
CA MET A 3 12.84 -4.01 -15.49
C MET A 3 13.46 -2.87 -14.68
N PHE A 4 13.14 -2.77 -13.39
CA PHE A 4 13.73 -1.74 -12.53
C PHE A 4 15.20 -2.04 -12.25
N LEU A 5 15.55 -3.29 -11.92
CA LEU A 5 16.93 -3.69 -11.68
C LEU A 5 17.76 -3.59 -12.96
N ASP A 6 17.23 -4.03 -14.10
CA ASP A 6 17.93 -3.94 -15.39
C ASP A 6 18.31 -2.48 -15.71
N ALA A 7 17.37 -1.54 -15.56
CA ALA A 7 17.65 -0.12 -15.76
C ALA A 7 18.69 0.43 -14.76
N ARG A 8 18.65 -0.01 -13.49
CA ARG A 8 19.65 0.43 -12.49
C ARG A 8 21.04 -0.13 -12.79
N ALA A 9 21.14 -1.32 -13.38
CA ALA A 9 22.42 -1.92 -13.73
C ALA A 9 23.16 -1.12 -14.81
N GLU A 10 22.41 -0.50 -15.73
CA GLU A 10 22.97 0.38 -16.77
C GLU A 10 23.39 1.76 -16.23
N GLU A 11 22.70 2.26 -15.21
CA GLU A 11 22.91 3.60 -14.66
C GLU A 11 23.96 3.66 -13.55
N ILE A 12 24.11 2.59 -12.78
CA ILE A 12 25.02 2.52 -11.63
C ILE A 12 26.40 2.07 -12.08
N VAL A 13 27.43 2.85 -11.71
CA VAL A 13 28.83 2.51 -12.00
C VAL A 13 29.27 1.23 -11.30
N GLU A 14 30.31 0.58 -11.82
CA GLU A 14 30.92 -0.59 -11.18
C GLU A 14 31.30 -0.31 -9.72
N GLY A 15 30.86 -1.18 -8.80
CA GLY A 15 31.04 -1.01 -7.35
C GLY A 15 30.07 -0.02 -6.69
N GLY A 16 29.16 0.60 -7.44
CA GLY A 16 28.10 1.45 -6.91
C GLY A 16 27.05 0.67 -6.12
N MET A 17 26.36 1.35 -5.20
CA MET A 17 25.34 0.73 -4.33
C MET A 17 23.96 1.36 -4.54
N MET A 18 22.92 0.55 -4.32
CA MET A 18 21.54 0.99 -4.26
C MET A 18 20.91 0.55 -2.94
N VAL A 19 20.02 1.38 -2.40
CA VAL A 19 19.21 1.06 -1.21
C VAL A 19 17.74 1.08 -1.60
N LEU A 20 17.03 -0.01 -1.31
CA LEU A 20 15.59 -0.14 -1.55
C LEU A 20 14.83 -0.25 -0.23
N ILE A 21 13.75 0.53 -0.11
CA ILE A 21 12.84 0.49 1.03
C ILE A 21 11.43 0.22 0.49
N SER A 22 10.80 -0.85 0.97
CA SER A 22 9.47 -1.26 0.53
C SER A 22 8.57 -1.56 1.74
N PRO A 23 7.28 -1.19 1.71
CA PRO A 23 6.34 -1.62 2.72
C PRO A 23 6.14 -3.15 2.66
N GLN A 24 6.06 -3.77 3.84
CA GLN A 24 5.89 -5.22 3.99
C GLN A 24 4.43 -5.67 4.08
N SER A 25 3.51 -4.78 4.45
CA SER A 25 2.08 -5.06 4.34
C SER A 25 1.26 -3.78 4.40
N ILE A 26 0.35 -3.61 3.44
CA ILE A 26 -0.72 -2.60 3.47
C ILE A 26 -2.12 -3.24 3.55
N GLU A 27 -2.17 -4.57 3.61
CA GLU A 27 -3.37 -5.38 3.45
C GLU A 27 -4.46 -5.01 4.45
N ARG A 28 -4.11 -4.77 5.71
CA ARG A 28 -5.07 -4.35 6.74
C ARG A 28 -5.73 -3.01 6.42
N LEU A 29 -4.97 -2.04 5.93
CA LEU A 29 -5.48 -0.71 5.59
C LEU A 29 -6.38 -0.78 4.36
N VAL A 30 -5.95 -1.51 3.34
CA VAL A 30 -6.74 -1.72 2.11
C VAL A 30 -8.03 -2.49 2.40
N ARG A 31 -7.97 -3.57 3.19
CA ARG A 31 -9.16 -4.32 3.61
C ARG A 31 -10.14 -3.44 4.38
N PHE A 32 -9.62 -2.57 5.25
CA PHE A 32 -10.46 -1.66 6.01
C PHE A 32 -11.16 -0.63 5.11
N PHE A 33 -10.47 -0.07 4.13
CA PHE A 33 -11.09 0.75 3.08
C PHE A 33 -12.12 -0.04 2.25
N GLY A 34 -11.80 -1.28 1.86
CA GLY A 34 -12.73 -2.18 1.18
C GLY A 34 -14.03 -2.36 1.94
N SER A 35 -13.98 -2.47 3.27
CA SER A 35 -15.21 -2.54 4.08
C SER A 35 -16.09 -1.29 3.95
N SER A 36 -15.51 -0.10 3.74
CA SER A 36 -16.30 1.12 3.50
C SER A 36 -16.93 1.14 2.12
N LEU A 37 -16.29 0.53 1.11
CA LEU A 37 -16.91 0.35 -0.20
C LEU A 37 -18.11 -0.60 -0.12
N ILE A 38 -17.99 -1.69 0.64
CA ILE A 38 -19.11 -2.63 0.87
C ILE A 38 -20.28 -1.97 1.58
N ASP A 39 -20.05 -1.04 2.52
CA ASP A 39 -21.14 -0.27 3.11
C ASP A 39 -21.89 0.56 2.05
N LEU A 40 -21.17 1.21 1.13
CA LEU A 40 -21.80 1.96 0.04
C LEU A 40 -22.60 1.06 -0.92
N VAL A 41 -22.13 -0.17 -1.14
CA VAL A 41 -22.90 -1.19 -1.89
C VAL A 41 -24.20 -1.51 -1.16
N ASN A 42 -24.12 -1.79 0.16
CA ASN A 42 -25.29 -2.09 0.97
C ASN A 42 -26.28 -0.91 1.07
N GLU A 43 -25.80 0.33 0.96
CA GLU A 43 -26.61 1.55 0.89
C GLU A 43 -27.21 1.80 -0.51
N GLY A 44 -26.86 0.98 -1.52
CA GLY A 44 -27.32 1.13 -2.90
C GLY A 44 -26.67 2.28 -3.66
N LYS A 45 -25.53 2.79 -3.17
CA LYS A 45 -24.79 3.93 -3.75
C LYS A 45 -23.64 3.51 -4.67
N LEU A 46 -23.21 2.25 -4.56
CA LEU A 46 -22.14 1.69 -5.36
C LEU A 46 -22.58 0.32 -5.90
N ASP A 47 -22.31 0.07 -7.18
CA ASP A 47 -22.53 -1.25 -7.78
C ASP A 47 -21.45 -2.22 -7.27
N GLU A 48 -21.85 -3.39 -6.79
CA GLU A 48 -20.95 -4.43 -6.29
C GLU A 48 -19.93 -4.86 -7.35
N SER A 49 -20.33 -4.89 -8.63
CA SER A 49 -19.44 -5.25 -9.74
C SER A 49 -18.26 -4.28 -9.92
N LEU A 50 -18.40 -3.02 -9.49
CA LEU A 50 -17.29 -2.06 -9.50
C LEU A 50 -16.28 -2.38 -8.40
N VAL A 51 -16.73 -2.91 -7.26
CA VAL A 51 -15.83 -3.36 -6.19
C VAL A 51 -15.11 -4.63 -6.61
N ASP A 52 -15.84 -5.59 -7.17
CA ASP A 52 -15.28 -6.88 -7.61
C ASP A 52 -14.27 -6.76 -8.75
N SER A 53 -14.46 -5.78 -9.65
CA SER A 53 -13.53 -5.52 -10.75
C SER A 53 -12.29 -4.73 -10.32
N PHE A 54 -12.30 -4.13 -9.13
CA PHE A 54 -11.19 -3.30 -8.66
C PHE A 54 -10.13 -4.12 -7.93
N ASN A 55 -8.86 -3.87 -8.26
CA ASN A 55 -7.71 -4.39 -7.52
C ASN A 55 -6.73 -3.25 -7.21
N VAL A 56 -6.20 -3.24 -5.99
CA VAL A 56 -5.16 -2.27 -5.63
C VAL A 56 -3.85 -2.65 -6.34
N PRO A 57 -3.23 -1.75 -7.12
CA PRO A 57 -2.02 -2.02 -7.88
C PRO A 57 -0.78 -1.95 -6.98
N ALA A 58 -0.76 -2.74 -5.92
CA ALA A 58 0.31 -2.75 -4.94
C ALA A 58 0.66 -4.18 -4.54
N TYR A 59 1.96 -4.43 -4.40
CA TYR A 59 2.49 -5.71 -3.94
C TYR A 59 3.52 -5.44 -2.85
N SER A 60 3.43 -6.18 -1.75
CA SER A 60 4.39 -6.12 -0.65
C SER A 60 5.29 -7.37 -0.72
N PRO A 61 6.51 -7.26 -1.27
CA PRO A 61 7.39 -8.40 -1.46
C PRO A 61 7.96 -8.89 -0.12
N SER A 62 8.01 -10.21 0.06
CA SER A 62 8.79 -10.79 1.15
C SER A 62 10.29 -10.61 0.90
N PRO A 63 11.15 -10.73 1.93
CA PRO A 63 12.60 -10.80 1.71
C PRO A 63 13.00 -11.87 0.68
N GLN A 64 12.32 -13.02 0.68
CA GLN A 64 12.56 -14.11 -0.26
C GLN A 64 12.20 -13.72 -1.70
N ASP A 65 11.11 -12.99 -1.91
CA ASP A 65 10.72 -12.50 -3.24
C ASP A 65 11.74 -11.49 -3.77
N MET A 66 12.25 -10.62 -2.90
CA MET A 66 13.31 -9.67 -3.24
C MET A 66 14.62 -10.40 -3.57
N THR A 67 15.02 -11.39 -2.76
CA THR A 67 16.22 -12.19 -3.02
C THR A 67 16.16 -12.85 -4.40
N LYS A 68 15.06 -13.55 -4.71
CA LYS A 68 14.87 -14.19 -6.01
C LYS A 68 14.92 -13.19 -7.17
N ALA A 69 14.37 -12.00 -6.98
CA ALA A 69 14.39 -10.97 -8.02
C ALA A 69 15.80 -10.46 -8.33
N VAL A 70 16.64 -10.29 -7.29
CA VAL A 70 18.04 -9.87 -7.46
C VAL A 70 18.88 -10.99 -8.05
N GLU A 71 18.75 -12.22 -7.54
CA GLU A 71 19.45 -13.40 -8.07
C GLU A 71 19.11 -13.65 -9.55
N LYS A 72 17.86 -13.40 -9.96
CA LYS A 72 17.46 -13.54 -11.37
C LYS A 72 18.09 -12.48 -12.27
N ASN A 73 18.28 -11.25 -11.78
CA ASN A 73 18.84 -10.15 -12.57
C ASN A 73 20.36 -10.28 -12.76
N ASP A 74 21.07 -10.90 -11.81
CA ASP A 74 22.52 -11.22 -11.89
C ASP A 74 23.47 -10.01 -12.04
N CYS A 75 22.96 -8.76 -12.01
CA CYS A 75 23.78 -7.55 -12.07
C CYS A 75 24.16 -7.00 -10.68
N PHE A 76 23.50 -7.46 -9.60
CA PHE A 76 23.70 -6.96 -8.24
C PHE A 76 23.93 -8.09 -7.23
N SER A 77 24.76 -7.82 -6.22
CA SER A 77 24.85 -8.61 -4.99
C SER A 77 23.98 -8.01 -3.88
N ILE A 78 23.49 -8.85 -2.97
CA ILE A 78 22.77 -8.39 -1.78
C ILE A 78 23.78 -8.21 -0.65
N GLU A 79 24.07 -6.96 -0.30
CA GLU A 79 24.91 -6.66 0.87
C GLU A 79 24.15 -6.84 2.20
N ARG A 80 22.86 -6.49 2.22
CA ARG A 80 22.01 -6.59 3.42
C ARG A 80 20.53 -6.60 3.05
N ILE A 81 19.76 -7.46 3.70
CA ILE A 81 18.30 -7.44 3.64
C ILE A 81 17.72 -7.60 5.04
N GLU A 82 16.89 -6.64 5.46
CA GLU A 82 16.34 -6.62 6.81
C GLU A 82 14.90 -6.16 6.83
N LEU A 83 14.12 -6.84 7.67
CA LEU A 83 12.81 -6.36 8.07
C LEU A 83 13.00 -5.39 9.21
N THR A 84 12.78 -4.11 8.93
CA THR A 84 12.69 -3.11 9.98
C THR A 84 11.24 -2.92 10.36
N TYR A 85 10.95 -3.07 11.65
CA TYR A 85 9.79 -2.44 12.24
C TYR A 85 10.31 -1.13 12.79
N PRO A 86 10.16 0.01 12.07
CA PRO A 86 10.43 1.28 12.68
C PRO A 86 9.43 1.44 13.83
N LYS A 87 9.79 0.95 15.02
CA LYS A 87 9.25 1.39 16.29
C LYS A 87 9.67 2.84 16.43
N SER A 88 9.06 3.72 15.64
CA SER A 88 9.04 5.10 16.04
C SER A 88 8.37 5.09 17.41
N LYS A 89 8.94 5.77 18.39
CA LYS A 89 8.26 6.04 19.66
C LYS A 89 6.95 6.84 19.47
N ARG A 90 6.55 7.11 18.22
CA ARG A 90 5.25 7.63 17.77
C ARG A 90 4.30 6.56 17.22
N VAL A 91 4.74 5.31 16.98
CA VAL A 91 3.92 4.22 16.41
C VAL A 91 2.97 3.64 17.46
N ASP A 92 3.37 3.63 18.73
CA ASP A 92 2.47 3.26 19.83
C ASP A 92 1.31 4.28 19.97
N GLU A 93 1.44 5.46 19.35
CA GLU A 93 0.41 6.51 19.20
C GLU A 93 0.16 6.91 17.75
N ALA A 94 0.43 6.04 16.76
CA ALA A 94 -0.04 6.30 15.40
C ALA A 94 -1.57 6.18 15.44
N ASN A 95 -2.24 7.31 15.70
CA ASN A 95 -3.68 7.35 15.74
C ASN A 95 -4.18 6.73 14.42
N ALA A 96 -5.20 5.88 14.50
CA ALA A 96 -5.73 5.19 13.32
C ALA A 96 -5.97 6.18 12.16
N LYS A 97 -6.37 7.41 12.51
CA LYS A 97 -6.47 8.56 11.62
C LYS A 97 -5.22 8.83 10.75
N ALA A 98 -4.01 8.83 11.28
CA ALA A 98 -2.79 9.08 10.53
C ALA A 98 -2.50 7.98 9.50
N LEU A 99 -2.77 6.72 9.85
CA LEU A 99 -2.65 5.61 8.91
C LEU A 99 -3.67 5.71 7.77
N LEU A 100 -4.91 6.11 8.07
CA LEU A 100 -5.95 6.31 7.05
C LEU A 100 -5.67 7.53 6.16
N ILE A 101 -5.12 8.61 6.72
CA ILE A 101 -4.63 9.74 5.92
C ILE A 101 -3.51 9.27 4.98
N SER A 102 -2.57 8.46 5.47
CA SER A 102 -1.49 7.92 4.64
C SER A 102 -2.02 7.03 3.51
N LEU A 103 -3.02 6.19 3.79
CA LEU A 103 -3.71 5.39 2.77
C LEU A 103 -4.36 6.29 1.71
N ARG A 104 -5.09 7.33 2.14
CA ARG A 104 -5.73 8.29 1.25
C ARG A 104 -4.70 8.98 0.36
N VAL A 105 -3.65 9.57 0.94
CA VAL A 105 -2.59 10.25 0.18
C VAL A 105 -1.93 9.32 -0.83
N ALA A 106 -1.69 8.06 -0.49
CA ALA A 106 -1.02 7.11 -1.38
C ALA A 106 -1.90 6.60 -2.53
N LEU A 107 -3.21 6.41 -2.30
CA LEU A 107 -4.08 5.65 -3.22
C LEU A 107 -5.33 6.40 -3.70
N GLU A 108 -5.60 7.61 -3.21
CA GLU A 108 -6.80 8.37 -3.59
C GLU A 108 -6.92 8.55 -5.11
N GLY A 109 -5.83 8.89 -5.80
CA GLY A 109 -5.85 9.00 -7.27
C GLY A 109 -6.25 7.69 -7.96
N VAL A 110 -5.84 6.54 -7.43
CA VAL A 110 -6.21 5.22 -7.96
C VAL A 110 -7.70 4.94 -7.75
N PHE A 111 -8.22 5.26 -6.56
CA PHE A 111 -9.63 5.08 -6.25
C PHE A 111 -10.52 6.02 -7.05
N ILE A 112 -10.16 7.30 -7.18
CA ILE A 112 -10.90 8.28 -7.99
C ILE A 112 -10.97 7.84 -9.45
N ASN A 113 -9.87 7.30 -10.00
CA ASN A 113 -9.84 6.85 -11.37
C ASN A 113 -10.79 5.69 -11.66
N HIS A 114 -11.06 4.82 -10.67
CA HIS A 114 -11.96 3.67 -10.84
C HIS A 114 -13.39 3.92 -10.38
N PHE A 115 -13.57 4.52 -9.21
CA PHE A 115 -14.88 4.72 -8.57
C PHE A 115 -15.48 6.12 -8.79
N GLY A 116 -14.68 7.08 -9.26
CA GLY A 116 -15.06 8.50 -9.29
C GLY A 116 -14.80 9.22 -7.96
N SER A 117 -14.75 10.56 -8.02
CA SER A 117 -14.40 11.41 -6.88
C SER A 117 -15.45 11.38 -5.76
N GLU A 118 -16.73 11.37 -6.10
CA GLU A 118 -17.83 11.38 -5.13
C GLU A 118 -17.85 10.10 -4.28
N ILE A 119 -17.84 8.93 -4.93
CA ILE A 119 -17.80 7.63 -4.25
C ILE A 119 -16.53 7.50 -3.41
N THR A 120 -15.38 7.95 -3.93
CA THR A 120 -14.12 7.91 -3.20
C THR A 120 -14.19 8.75 -1.93
N GLU A 121 -14.73 9.97 -1.99
CA GLU A 121 -14.92 10.83 -0.83
C GLU A 121 -15.87 10.20 0.19
N GLU A 122 -17.01 9.64 -0.25
CA GLU A 122 -17.95 8.96 0.63
C GLU A 122 -17.31 7.75 1.33
N ALA A 123 -16.54 6.95 0.60
CA ALA A 123 -15.86 5.78 1.13
C ALA A 123 -14.83 6.18 2.20
N PHE A 124 -14.03 7.22 1.95
CA PHE A 124 -13.09 7.74 2.94
C PHE A 124 -13.80 8.33 4.15
N LYS A 125 -14.88 9.08 3.97
CA LYS A 125 -15.68 9.62 5.08
C LYS A 125 -16.22 8.49 5.97
N GLY A 126 -16.83 7.47 5.36
CA GLY A 126 -17.29 6.27 6.06
C GLY A 126 -16.16 5.56 6.80
N LEU A 127 -15.00 5.42 6.16
CA LEU A 127 -13.79 4.83 6.74
C LEU A 127 -13.32 5.59 8.00
N PHE A 128 -13.22 6.92 7.93
CA PHE A 128 -12.84 7.75 9.08
C PHE A 128 -13.86 7.65 10.22
N SER A 129 -15.15 7.70 9.89
CA SER A 129 -16.22 7.53 10.89
C SER A 129 -16.18 6.16 11.57
N LYS A 130 -15.92 5.07 10.81
CA LYS A 130 -15.73 3.72 11.36
C LYS A 130 -14.55 3.67 12.33
N ALA A 131 -13.40 4.20 11.92
CA ALA A 131 -12.19 4.18 12.75
C ALA A 131 -12.33 4.89 14.09
N MET A 132 -13.06 6.01 14.13
CA MET A 132 -13.29 6.73 15.39
C MET A 132 -14.18 5.96 16.38
N LYS A 133 -15.11 5.12 15.89
CA LYS A 133 -15.96 4.28 16.76
C LYS A 133 -15.14 3.20 17.50
N PHE A 134 -14.11 2.64 16.86
CA PHE A 134 -13.25 1.61 17.46
C PHE A 134 -12.22 2.16 18.45
N GLN A 135 -11.97 3.47 18.49
CA GLN A 135 -11.03 4.07 19.44
C GLN A 135 -11.67 4.41 20.80
N HIS A 136 -12.99 4.30 20.95
CA HIS A 136 -13.73 4.72 22.14
C HIS A 136 -14.64 3.62 22.74
N GLY A 137 -14.48 2.37 22.29
CA GLY A 137 -15.10 1.18 22.89
C GLY A 137 -14.04 0.28 23.50
#